data_AF-A0A852U733-F1
#
_entry.id   AF-A0A852U733-F1
#
_cell.length_a   1.000
_cell.length_b   1.000
_cell.length_c   1.000
_cell.angle_alpha   90.00
_cell.angle_beta   90.00
_cell.angle_gamma   90.00
#
_symmetry.space_group_name_H-M   'P 1'
#
loop_
_entity.id
_entity.type
_entity.pdbx_description
1 polymer ?
#
loop_
_entity_poly.entity_id
_entity_poly.type
_entity_poly.pdbx_seq_one_letter_code
_entity_poly.pdbx_strand_id
1 'polypeptide(L)'
;MREREAVSGRETAPGIPEQSPAPRLRIVRGDLAPEETAALVAVLTARARAARAAAGAAEEPAPRSAWRDRSRLVRRPLHPGPGAWRMSLRSG
;
A
#
# COMPACT_ATOMS: atom_id res chain seq x y z
N MET A 1 -6.95 -52.24 1.96
CA MET A 1 -6.15 -51.42 1.02
C MET A 1 -6.51 -49.96 1.30
N ARG A 2 -5.49 -49.10 1.39
CA ARG A 2 -5.39 -47.87 2.18
C ARG A 2 -6.43 -46.76 1.92
N GLU A 3 -6.77 -46.06 3.01
CA GLU A 3 -7.18 -44.64 3.01
C GLU A 3 -6.16 -43.73 2.30
N ARG A 4 -6.66 -42.76 1.54
CA ARG A 4 -6.06 -41.44 1.19
C ARG A 4 -7.24 -40.53 0.83
N GLU A 5 -7.70 -39.65 1.72
CA GLU A 5 -7.21 -38.29 1.97
C GLU A 5 -7.52 -37.25 0.88
N ALA A 6 -8.09 -36.15 1.37
CA ALA A 6 -7.66 -34.77 1.15
C ALA A 6 -8.51 -33.85 0.26
N VAL A 7 -9.29 -33.06 0.99
CA VAL A 7 -9.07 -31.61 1.17
C VAL A 7 -9.52 -30.68 0.03
N SER A 8 -10.58 -29.94 0.38
CA SER A 8 -10.80 -28.52 0.05
C SER A 8 -10.87 -28.16 -1.42
N GLY A 9 -12.07 -28.33 -1.98
CA GLY A 9 -12.58 -27.33 -2.91
C GLY A 9 -12.80 -26.02 -2.15
N ARG A 10 -11.74 -25.22 -1.97
CA ARG A 10 -11.90 -23.82 -1.59
C ARG A 10 -12.35 -23.08 -2.84
N GLU A 11 -13.65 -23.15 -3.07
CA GLU A 11 -14.36 -22.37 -4.06
C GLU A 11 -13.94 -20.91 -3.87
N THR A 12 -13.17 -20.41 -4.83
CA THR A 12 -12.68 -19.03 -4.83
C THR A 12 -13.89 -18.16 -5.09
N ALA A 13 -14.41 -17.54 -4.03
CA ALA A 13 -15.46 -16.55 -4.12
C ALA A 13 -15.09 -15.50 -5.19
N PRO A 14 -16.04 -15.02 -6.01
CA PRO A 14 -15.76 -13.97 -6.98
C PRO A 14 -15.23 -12.75 -6.21
N GLY A 15 -13.99 -12.36 -6.53
CA GLY A 15 -13.35 -11.21 -5.93
C GLY A 15 -14.21 -9.98 -6.16
N ILE A 16 -14.70 -9.38 -5.07
CA ILE A 16 -15.28 -8.04 -5.12
C ILE A 16 -14.22 -7.15 -5.77
N PRO A 17 -14.55 -6.39 -6.82
CA PRO A 17 -13.59 -5.43 -7.36
C PRO A 17 -13.27 -4.45 -6.23
N GLU A 18 -12.06 -4.56 -5.67
CA GLU A 18 -11.51 -3.53 -4.80
C GLU A 18 -11.41 -2.27 -5.66
N GLN A 19 -12.47 -1.48 -5.63
CA GLN A 19 -12.50 -0.13 -6.19
C GLN A 19 -11.48 0.67 -5.41
N SER A 20 -10.24 0.67 -5.88
CA SER A 20 -9.21 1.58 -5.42
C SER A 20 -9.77 2.98 -5.66
N PRO A 21 -10.13 3.74 -4.61
CA PRO A 21 -10.74 5.05 -4.79
C PRO A 21 -9.77 5.93 -5.56
N ALA A 22 -10.32 6.84 -6.38
CA ALA A 22 -9.52 7.80 -7.13
C ALA A 22 -8.49 8.48 -6.20
N PRO A 23 -7.25 8.71 -6.69
CA PRO A 23 -6.19 9.24 -5.85
C PRO A 23 -6.59 10.60 -5.29
N ARG A 24 -6.56 10.71 -3.95
CA ARG A 24 -6.93 11.94 -3.23
C ARG A 24 -5.96 13.10 -3.48
N LEU A 25 -4.77 12.80 -4.00
CA LEU A 25 -3.70 13.74 -4.35
C LEU A 25 -3.02 13.25 -5.64
N ARG A 26 -2.75 14.16 -6.57
CA ARG A 26 -2.00 13.90 -7.81
C ARG A 26 -0.84 14.87 -7.93
N ILE A 27 0.37 14.33 -8.08
CA ILE A 27 1.56 15.10 -8.41
C ILE A 27 1.55 15.34 -9.92
N VAL A 28 1.49 16.60 -10.33
CA VAL A 28 1.50 16.99 -11.75
C VAL A 28 2.93 17.20 -12.26
N ARG A 29 3.86 17.59 -11.37
CA ARG A 29 5.27 17.86 -11.68
C ARG A 29 6.16 17.48 -10.50
N GLY A 30 7.38 16.99 -10.77
CA GLY A 30 8.29 16.43 -9.77
C GLY A 30 9.58 17.23 -9.49
N ASP A 31 9.66 18.49 -9.93
CA ASP A 31 10.83 19.37 -9.86
C ASP A 31 10.62 20.55 -8.89
N LEU A 32 9.92 20.31 -7.77
CA LEU A 32 9.68 21.35 -6.76
C LEU A 32 11.00 21.77 -6.09
N ALA A 33 11.13 23.07 -5.84
CA ALA A 33 12.23 23.55 -5.01
C ALA A 33 12.13 22.98 -3.58
N PRO A 34 13.24 22.90 -2.82
CA PRO A 34 13.22 22.41 -1.44
C PRO A 34 12.23 23.18 -0.55
N GLU A 35 12.12 24.50 -0.74
CA GLU A 35 11.23 25.38 0.01
C GLU A 35 9.76 25.06 -0.26
N GLU A 36 9.42 24.79 -1.52
CA GLU A 36 8.06 24.43 -1.94
C GLU A 36 7.67 23.05 -1.40
N THR A 37 8.61 22.10 -1.43
CA THR A 37 8.42 20.78 -0.83
C THR A 37 8.15 20.91 0.67
N ALA A 38 8.92 21.74 1.38
CA ALA A 38 8.73 22.01 2.79
C ALA A 38 7.36 22.67 3.08
N ALA A 39 6.98 23.66 2.28
CA ALA A 39 5.67 24.33 2.40
C ALA A 39 4.51 23.33 2.19
N LEU A 40 4.60 22.45 1.18
CA LEU A 40 3.60 21.42 0.92
C LEU A 40 3.45 20.46 2.12
N VAL A 41 4.58 19.98 2.66
CA VAL A 41 4.57 19.11 3.86
C VAL A 41 3.97 19.84 5.06
N ALA A 42 4.30 21.12 5.27
CA ALA A 42 3.76 21.91 6.37
C ALA A 42 2.23 22.03 6.30
N VAL A 43 1.67 22.33 5.13
CA VAL A 43 0.22 22.44 4.92
C VAL A 43 -0.48 21.09 5.13
N LEU A 44 0.05 20.01 4.54
CA LEU A 44 -0.54 18.67 4.66
C LEU A 44 -0.53 18.17 6.11
N THR A 45 0.57 18.41 6.84
CA THR A 45 0.66 18.03 8.26
C THR A 45 -0.28 18.86 9.13
N ALA A 46 -0.42 20.16 8.89
CA ALA A 46 -1.38 21.01 9.60
C ALA A 46 -2.82 20.54 9.40
N ARG A 47 -3.22 20.25 8.15
CA ARG A 47 -4.56 19.72 7.83
C ARG A 47 -4.79 18.36 8.48
N ALA A 48 -3.80 17.48 8.49
CA ALA A 48 -3.91 16.17 9.13
C ALA A 48 -4.03 16.27 10.65
N ARG A 49 -3.39 17.26 11.30
CA ARG A 49 -3.56 17.52 12.73
C ARG A 49 -4.96 18.04 13.05
N ALA A 50 -5.47 18.99 12.26
CA ALA A 50 -6.83 19.51 12.41
C ALA A 50 -7.89 18.41 12.25
N ALA A 51 -7.72 17.51 11.27
CA ALA A 51 -8.61 16.37 11.08
C ALA A 51 -8.62 15.42 12.28
N ARG A 52 -7.45 15.12 12.87
CA ARG A 52 -7.35 14.30 14.09
C ARG A 52 -8.02 14.97 15.28
N ALA A 53 -7.81 16.28 15.45
CA ALA A 53 -8.44 17.03 16.53
C ALA A 53 -9.98 17.02 16.43
N ALA A 54 -10.52 17.06 15.21
CA ALA A 54 -11.96 17.02 14.97
C ALA A 54 -12.59 15.62 15.15
N ALA A 55 -11.83 14.54 14.95
CA ALA A 55 -12.36 13.18 14.94
C ALA A 55 -12.73 12.62 16.33
N GLY A 56 -12.20 13.17 17.43
CA GLY A 56 -12.41 12.63 18.78
C GLY A 56 -11.79 11.24 19.00
N ALA A 57 -11.73 10.77 20.24
CA ALA A 57 -10.96 9.61 20.69
C ALA A 57 -11.49 8.21 20.27
N ALA A 58 -12.30 8.12 19.21
CA ALA A 58 -12.70 6.83 18.64
C ALA A 58 -11.67 6.41 17.57
N GLU A 59 -10.49 5.99 18.03
CA GLU A 59 -9.39 5.63 17.14
C GLU A 59 -9.49 4.14 16.79
N GLU A 60 -10.25 3.83 15.73
CA GLU A 60 -10.02 2.57 15.02
C GLU A 60 -8.54 2.53 14.57
N PRO A 61 -7.86 1.39 14.73
CA PRO A 61 -6.45 1.29 14.36
C PRO A 61 -6.31 1.59 12.86
N ALA A 62 -5.67 2.72 12.55
CA ALA A 62 -5.43 3.11 11.17
C ALA A 62 -4.70 1.96 10.42
N PRO A 63 -5.10 1.66 9.17
CA PRO A 63 -4.44 0.64 8.38
C PRO A 63 -2.94 0.93 8.30
N ARG A 64 -2.10 -0.08 8.62
CA ARG A 64 -0.64 0.08 8.60
C ARG A 64 -0.20 0.40 7.17
N SER A 65 0.40 1.57 6.99
CA SER A 65 0.96 1.96 5.68
C SER A 65 1.97 0.92 5.21
N ALA A 66 1.98 0.58 3.92
CA ALA A 66 3.00 -0.29 3.31
C ALA A 66 4.44 0.24 3.49
N TRP A 67 4.62 1.53 3.80
CA TRP A 67 5.91 2.13 4.16
C TRP A 67 6.42 1.76 5.55
N ARG A 68 5.52 1.44 6.49
CA ARG A 68 5.87 0.92 7.82
C ARG A 68 6.09 -0.60 7.78
N ASP A 69 5.93 -1.23 6.62
CA ASP A 69 6.21 -2.65 6.46
C ASP A 69 7.71 -2.90 6.46
N ARG A 70 8.19 -3.57 7.52
CA ARG A 70 9.59 -3.97 7.68
C ARG A 70 9.97 -5.16 6.80
N SER A 71 9.04 -5.75 6.05
CA SER A 71 9.33 -6.78 5.05
C SER A 71 10.37 -6.35 4.02
N ARG A 72 10.60 -5.04 3.85
CA ARG A 72 11.66 -4.45 3.02
C ARG A 72 13.04 -4.39 3.70
N LEU A 73 13.08 -4.38 5.02
CA LEU A 73 14.32 -4.42 5.82
C LEU A 73 14.87 -5.85 5.94
N VAL A 74 14.03 -6.84 5.65
CA VAL A 74 14.40 -8.24 5.56
C VAL A 74 14.29 -8.69 4.10
N ARG A 75 15.02 -9.73 3.71
CA ARG A 75 14.94 -10.22 2.33
C ARG A 75 13.58 -10.87 2.10
N ARG A 76 12.79 -10.30 1.20
CA ARG A 76 11.55 -10.95 0.72
C ARG A 76 11.92 -12.27 0.02
N PRO A 77 11.22 -13.38 0.28
CA PRO A 77 11.41 -14.60 -0.48
C PRO A 77 11.16 -14.30 -1.96
N LEU A 78 12.18 -14.51 -2.80
CA LEU A 78 12.01 -14.43 -4.24
C LEU A 78 11.23 -15.67 -4.67
N HIS A 79 10.08 -15.48 -5.30
CA HIS A 79 9.33 -16.55 -5.94
C HIS A 79 9.79 -16.64 -7.40
N PRO A 80 10.62 -17.63 -7.79
CA PRO A 80 11.07 -17.77 -9.17
C PRO A 80 9.89 -18.15 -10.08
N GLY A 81 9.82 -17.52 -11.25
CA GLY A 81 8.79 -17.81 -12.26
C GLY A 81 9.14 -17.21 -13.63
N PRO A 82 8.65 -17.80 -14.75
CA PRO A 82 8.90 -17.28 -16.09
C PRO A 82 8.44 -15.82 -16.23
N GLY A 83 9.34 -14.92 -16.65
CA GLY A 83 9.04 -13.49 -16.85
C GLY A 83 9.30 -12.56 -15.66
N ALA A 84 9.75 -13.07 -14.51
CA ALA A 84 9.99 -12.27 -13.30
C ALA A 84 10.95 -11.08 -13.49
N TRP A 85 11.92 -11.18 -14.40
CA TRP A 85 12.91 -10.12 -14.65
C TRP A 85 12.43 -9.01 -15.59
N ARG A 86 11.45 -9.27 -16.46
CA ARG A 86 10.87 -8.21 -17.33
C ARG A 86 10.12 -7.13 -16.54
N MET A 87 9.73 -7.41 -15.30
CA MET A 87 9.11 -6.45 -14.39
C MET A 87 10.11 -5.49 -13.74
N SER A 88 11.43 -5.76 -13.82
CA SER A 88 12.48 -4.87 -13.31
C SER A 88 12.89 -3.80 -14.33
N LEU A 89 12.68 -4.04 -15.63
CA LEU A 89 13.00 -3.13 -16.73
C LEU A 89 11.90 -2.12 -17.05
N ARG A 90 10.75 -2.17 -16.36
CA ARG A 90 9.87 -1.00 -16.19
C ARG A 90 10.35 -0.18 -15.00
N SER A 91 11.62 0.18 -15.06
CA SER A 91 12.30 1.10 -14.16
C SER A 91 12.46 2.41 -14.91
N GLY A 92 11.90 3.48 -14.37
CA GLY A 92 12.34 4.85 -14.61
C GLY A 92 12.76 5.40 -13.26
#